data_AF-A0A949Z0M0-F1
#
_entry.id   AF-A0A949Z0M0-F1
#
_cell.length_a   1.000
_cell.length_b   1.000
_cell.length_c   1.000
_cell.angle_alpha   90.00
_cell.angle_beta   90.00
_cell.angle_gamma   90.00
#
_symmetry.space_group_name_H-M   'P 1'
#
loop_
_entity.id
_entity.type
_entity.pdbx_description
1 polymer ?
#
loop_
_entity_poly.entity_id
_entity_poly.type
_entity_poly.pdbx_seq_one_letter_code
_entity_poly.pdbx_strand_id
1 'polypeptide(L)'
;MNVRDVKAVTDLLLDNTTLDVCGIGSERGKRMNHYRVSFENAKAAPGRAEAVCFEGEWLLVVWAGAPSNEALINVERLEEEDGHIAYIRSYYFCPEVIAEIAGEIGARAWASPHGQNQPPHTQSQLAASAILPWS
;
A
#
# COMPACT_ATOMS: atom_id res chain seq x y z
N MET A 1 -12.07 -9.88 -10.27
CA MET A 1 -11.27 -10.68 -9.31
C MET A 1 -9.82 -10.24 -9.43
N ASN A 2 -9.14 -9.91 -8.33
CA ASN A 2 -7.74 -9.46 -8.37
C ASN A 2 -6.81 -10.67 -8.63
N VAL A 3 -6.12 -10.68 -9.78
CA VAL A 3 -5.24 -11.80 -10.21
C VAL A 3 -3.88 -11.82 -9.52
N ARG A 4 -3.54 -10.76 -8.75
CA ARG A 4 -2.31 -10.64 -7.95
C ARG A 4 -1.02 -10.90 -8.77
N ASP A 5 -1.00 -10.42 -10.00
CA ASP A 5 0.13 -10.59 -10.91
C ASP A 5 1.24 -9.56 -10.58
N VAL A 6 2.16 -10.00 -9.72
CA VAL A 6 3.32 -9.18 -9.30
C VAL A 6 4.19 -8.78 -10.48
N LYS A 7 4.31 -9.65 -11.50
CA LYS A 7 5.13 -9.35 -12.67
C LYS A 7 4.48 -8.21 -13.47
N ALA A 8 3.18 -8.31 -13.75
CA ALA A 8 2.46 -7.25 -14.46
C ALA A 8 2.55 -5.90 -13.73
N VAL A 9 2.43 -5.89 -12.39
CA VAL A 9 2.60 -4.65 -11.61
C VAL A 9 4.04 -4.12 -11.72
N THR A 10 5.05 -5.00 -11.64
CA THR A 10 6.46 -4.60 -11.74
C THR A 10 6.80 -4.05 -13.13
N ASP A 11 6.16 -4.57 -14.18
CA ASP A 11 6.34 -4.09 -15.56
C ASP A 11 5.78 -2.68 -15.77
N LEU A 12 4.84 -2.21 -14.93
CA LEU A 12 4.32 -0.83 -14.95
C LEU A 12 5.27 0.19 -14.30
N LEU A 13 6.27 -0.26 -13.56
CA LEU A 13 7.18 0.61 -12.83
C LEU A 13 8.31 1.12 -13.75
N LEU A 14 8.73 2.36 -13.55
CA LEU A 14 10.03 2.81 -14.03
C LEU A 14 11.17 2.10 -13.29
N ASP A 15 12.35 2.01 -13.93
CA ASP A 15 13.55 1.43 -13.30
C ASP A 15 13.98 2.18 -12.03
N ASN A 16 13.54 3.43 -11.90
CA ASN A 16 13.85 4.33 -10.81
C ASN A 16 12.62 4.71 -9.96
N THR A 17 11.49 4.00 -10.07
CA THR A 17 10.28 4.29 -9.29
C THR A 17 10.58 4.43 -7.82
N THR A 18 9.98 5.41 -7.15
CA THR A 18 10.05 5.52 -5.69
C THR A 18 8.74 5.06 -5.07
N LEU A 19 8.83 4.16 -4.09
CA LEU A 19 7.77 3.93 -3.12
C LEU A 19 8.10 4.70 -1.85
N ASP A 20 7.17 5.52 -1.40
CA ASP A 20 7.25 6.26 -0.16
C ASP A 20 6.10 5.84 0.75
N VAL A 21 6.44 5.11 1.80
CA VAL A 21 5.50 4.69 2.83
C VAL A 21 5.48 5.76 3.90
N CYS A 22 4.46 6.62 3.86
CA CYS A 22 4.34 7.76 4.74
C CYS A 22 4.38 7.31 6.21
N GLY A 23 5.27 7.93 6.99
CA GLY A 23 5.51 7.59 8.39
C GLY A 23 6.52 6.46 8.63
N ILE A 24 7.06 5.82 7.58
CA ILE A 24 8.06 4.75 7.69
C ILE A 24 9.35 5.08 6.92
N GLY A 25 9.25 5.37 5.62
CA GLY A 25 10.41 5.59 4.76
C GLY A 25 10.16 5.19 3.32
N SER A 26 11.19 5.34 2.48
CA SER A 26 11.08 5.12 1.04
C SER A 26 12.09 4.11 0.49
N GLU A 27 11.69 3.47 -0.61
CA GLU A 27 12.50 2.56 -1.41
C GLU A 27 12.52 3.01 -2.88
N ARG A 28 13.56 2.64 -3.63
CA ARG A 28 13.72 3.05 -5.05
C ARG A 28 14.08 1.88 -5.96
N GLY A 29 13.50 1.91 -7.15
CA GLY A 29 13.69 0.97 -8.26
C GLY A 29 12.77 -0.24 -8.21
N LYS A 30 12.88 -1.15 -9.17
CA LYS A 30 11.94 -2.27 -9.35
C LYS A 30 12.00 -3.39 -8.29
N ARG A 31 12.94 -3.33 -7.35
CA ARG A 31 13.18 -4.38 -6.34
C ARG A 31 12.77 -3.94 -4.92
N MET A 32 11.69 -3.18 -4.82
CA MET A 32 11.15 -2.71 -3.54
C MET A 32 10.68 -3.90 -2.70
N ASN A 33 11.29 -4.07 -1.52
CA ASN A 33 10.97 -5.14 -0.59
C ASN A 33 9.57 -4.99 -0.01
N HIS A 34 9.12 -3.76 0.28
CA HIS A 34 7.79 -3.52 0.86
C HIS A 34 6.67 -4.08 -0.01
N TYR A 35 6.63 -3.77 -1.31
CA TYR A 35 5.63 -4.35 -2.22
C TYR A 35 5.74 -5.86 -2.32
N ARG A 36 6.96 -6.40 -2.48
CA ARG A 36 7.16 -7.84 -2.58
C ARG A 36 6.61 -8.57 -1.35
N VAL A 37 6.96 -8.11 -0.14
CA VAL A 37 6.50 -8.71 1.12
C VAL A 37 4.99 -8.54 1.28
N SER A 38 4.44 -7.37 0.97
CA SER A 38 2.99 -7.12 1.02
C SER A 38 2.22 -8.04 0.07
N PHE A 39 2.69 -8.24 -1.16
CA PHE A 39 2.09 -9.17 -2.11
C PHE A 39 2.15 -10.62 -1.62
N GLU A 40 3.30 -11.08 -1.12
CA GLU A 40 3.45 -12.43 -0.58
C GLU A 40 2.51 -12.67 0.61
N ASN A 41 2.44 -11.72 1.56
CA ASN A 41 1.55 -11.81 2.71
C ASN A 41 0.06 -11.78 2.30
N ALA A 42 -0.28 -11.09 1.21
CA ALA A 42 -1.64 -10.97 0.72
C ALA A 42 -2.13 -12.20 -0.09
N LYS A 43 -1.26 -13.14 -0.49
CA LYS A 43 -1.64 -14.27 -1.37
C LYS A 43 -2.78 -15.14 -0.84
N ALA A 44 -2.86 -15.34 0.47
CA ALA A 44 -3.92 -16.13 1.11
C ALA A 44 -4.96 -15.26 1.85
N ALA A 45 -4.72 -13.95 1.97
CA ALA A 45 -5.60 -13.05 2.69
C ALA A 45 -6.83 -12.69 1.83
N PRO A 46 -8.05 -12.69 2.38
CA PRO A 46 -9.20 -12.10 1.70
C PRO A 46 -8.99 -10.58 1.62
N GLY A 47 -9.23 -10.02 0.44
CA GLY A 47 -8.99 -8.62 0.16
C GLY A 47 -8.93 -8.33 -1.34
N ARG A 48 -9.05 -7.06 -1.68
CA ARG A 48 -9.05 -6.57 -3.06
C ARG A 48 -8.33 -5.24 -3.15
N ALA A 49 -7.97 -4.86 -4.36
CA ALA A 49 -7.51 -3.52 -4.67
C ALA A 49 -8.29 -3.01 -5.89
N GLU A 50 -8.50 -1.71 -5.97
CA GLU A 50 -9.28 -1.04 -7.01
C GLU A 50 -8.72 0.36 -7.24
N ALA A 51 -8.77 0.83 -8.47
CA ALA A 51 -8.51 2.22 -8.78
C ALA A 51 -9.80 3.03 -8.60
N VAL A 52 -9.74 4.09 -7.80
CA VAL A 52 -10.86 5.02 -7.56
C VAL A 52 -10.41 6.42 -7.93
N CYS A 53 -11.27 7.18 -8.61
CA CYS A 53 -11.05 8.60 -8.85
C CYS A 53 -11.58 9.40 -7.65
N PHE A 54 -10.70 10.09 -6.94
CA PHE A 54 -10.99 10.87 -5.75
C PHE A 54 -10.51 12.31 -5.99
N GLU A 55 -11.44 13.28 -5.93
CA GLU A 55 -11.16 14.69 -6.20
C GLU A 55 -10.41 14.98 -7.53
N GLY A 56 -10.61 14.13 -8.54
CA GLY A 56 -9.96 14.24 -9.85
C GLY A 56 -8.59 13.56 -9.95
N GLU A 57 -8.12 12.91 -8.88
CA GLU A 57 -6.90 12.10 -8.86
C GLU A 57 -7.22 10.60 -8.79
N TRP A 58 -6.41 9.78 -9.46
CA TRP A 58 -6.53 8.33 -9.36
C TRP A 58 -5.78 7.82 -8.12
N LEU A 59 -6.50 7.10 -7.27
CA LEU A 59 -5.97 6.42 -6.10
C LEU A 59 -6.13 4.92 -6.28
N LEU A 60 -5.12 4.16 -5.85
CA LEU A 60 -5.26 2.74 -5.62
C LEU A 60 -5.67 2.51 -4.17
N VAL A 61 -6.85 1.97 -3.96
CA VAL A 61 -7.40 1.67 -2.63
C VAL A 61 -7.33 0.17 -2.39
N VAL A 62 -6.94 -0.22 -1.18
CA VAL A 62 -6.71 -1.63 -0.80
C VAL A 62 -7.60 -1.98 0.38
N TRP A 63 -8.39 -3.03 0.23
CA TRP A 63 -9.27 -3.57 1.25
C TRP A 63 -8.77 -4.92 1.73
N ALA A 64 -8.98 -5.19 3.02
CA ALA A 64 -8.77 -6.49 3.62
C ALA A 64 -10.01 -6.97 4.37
N GLY A 65 -10.14 -8.28 4.50
CA GLY A 65 -11.27 -8.94 5.14
C GLY A 65 -12.18 -9.65 4.14
N ALA A 66 -13.13 -10.42 4.67
CA ALA A 66 -14.13 -11.09 3.86
C ALA A 66 -15.04 -10.04 3.16
N PRO A 67 -15.59 -10.33 1.97
CA PRO A 67 -16.39 -9.35 1.21
C PRO A 67 -17.55 -8.70 1.98
N SER A 68 -18.17 -9.41 2.93
CA SER A 68 -19.27 -8.89 3.76
C SER A 68 -18.82 -7.98 4.92
N ASN A 69 -17.52 -7.89 5.18
CA ASN A 69 -16.95 -7.19 6.33
C ASN A 69 -15.54 -6.65 5.99
N GLU A 70 -15.35 -6.21 4.75
CA GLU A 70 -14.08 -5.63 4.32
C GLU A 70 -13.90 -4.23 4.92
N ALA A 71 -12.64 -3.84 5.11
CA ALA A 71 -12.26 -2.52 5.55
C ALA A 71 -11.13 -2.00 4.67
N LEU A 72 -11.13 -0.68 4.39
CA LEU A 72 -10.04 0.00 3.71
C LEU A 72 -8.82 0.01 4.63
N ILE A 73 -7.74 -0.61 4.17
CA ILE A 73 -6.48 -0.74 4.94
C ILE A 73 -5.35 0.11 4.37
N ASN A 74 -5.41 0.46 3.09
CA ASN A 74 -4.40 1.30 2.45
C ASN A 74 -5.02 2.19 1.39
N VAL A 75 -4.39 3.34 1.17
CA VAL A 75 -4.58 4.20 0.02
C VAL A 75 -3.20 4.49 -0.55
N GLU A 76 -3.06 4.35 -1.86
CA GLU A 76 -1.83 4.65 -2.59
C GLU A 76 -2.14 5.68 -3.67
N ARG A 77 -1.37 6.76 -3.69
CA ARG A 77 -1.36 7.71 -4.80
C ARG A 77 -0.26 7.32 -5.77
N LEU A 78 -0.60 7.26 -7.05
CA LEU A 78 0.33 6.92 -8.12
C LEU A 78 0.60 8.18 -8.94
N GLU A 79 1.88 8.48 -9.18
CA GLU A 79 2.31 9.55 -10.07
C GLU A 79 2.94 8.88 -11.30
N GLU A 80 2.39 9.20 -12.47
CA GLU A 80 2.79 8.61 -13.75
C GLU A 80 3.77 9.51 -14.52
N GLU A 81 4.70 8.90 -15.23
CA GLU A 81 5.62 9.52 -16.17
C GLU A 81 5.74 8.60 -17.40
N ASP A 82 5.48 9.14 -18.59
CA ASP A 82 5.54 8.40 -19.87
C ASP A 82 4.81 7.03 -19.86
N GLY A 83 3.63 6.98 -19.24
CA GLY A 83 2.79 5.78 -19.16
C GLY A 83 3.29 4.72 -18.17
N HIS A 84 4.27 5.06 -17.34
CA HIS A 84 4.79 4.21 -16.27
C HIS A 84 4.62 4.90 -14.92
N ILE A 85 4.62 4.12 -13.84
CA ILE A 85 4.51 4.65 -12.49
C ILE A 85 5.91 5.10 -12.03
N ALA A 86 6.07 6.40 -11.76
CA ALA A 86 7.32 7.01 -11.31
C ALA A 86 7.38 7.17 -9.78
N TYR A 87 6.23 7.42 -9.14
CA TYR A 87 6.15 7.58 -7.70
C TYR A 87 4.90 6.92 -7.14
N ILE A 88 5.05 6.30 -5.99
CA ILE A 88 3.97 5.67 -5.23
C ILE A 88 4.05 6.22 -3.81
N ARG A 89 2.98 6.88 -3.37
CA ARG A 89 2.85 7.33 -1.98
C ARG A 89 1.81 6.47 -1.28
N SER A 90 2.25 5.69 -0.29
CA SER A 90 1.40 4.76 0.47
C SER A 90 1.07 5.33 1.85
N TYR A 91 -0.22 5.34 2.17
CA TYR A 91 -0.77 5.89 3.41
C TYR A 91 -1.16 4.82 4.43
N TYR A 92 -0.60 3.60 4.31
CA TYR A 92 -0.95 2.45 5.15
C TYR A 92 -0.81 2.73 6.66
N PHE A 93 0.15 3.59 7.03
CA PHE A 93 0.41 4.01 8.40
C PHE A 93 -0.19 5.38 8.76
N CYS A 94 -1.10 5.89 7.94
CA CYS A 94 -1.80 7.16 8.13
C CYS A 94 -3.30 6.91 8.33
N PRO A 95 -3.73 6.40 9.49
CA PRO A 95 -5.12 6.02 9.75
C PRO A 95 -6.10 7.19 9.66
N GLU A 96 -5.64 8.42 9.88
CA GLU A 96 -6.45 9.64 9.72
C GLU A 96 -6.80 9.85 8.24
N VAL A 97 -5.80 9.70 7.35
CA VAL A 97 -6.00 9.77 5.89
C VAL A 97 -6.90 8.64 5.41
N ILE A 98 -6.67 7.42 5.92
CA ILE A 98 -7.52 6.26 5.58
C ILE A 98 -8.96 6.50 6.05
N ALA A 99 -9.16 7.04 7.26
CA ALA A 99 -10.48 7.31 7.82
C ALA A 99 -11.24 8.38 7.02
N GLU A 100 -10.55 9.45 6.63
CA GLU A 100 -11.11 10.52 5.80
C GLU A 100 -11.57 9.98 4.45
N ILE A 101 -10.68 9.31 3.71
CA ILE A 101 -10.98 8.76 2.37
C ILE A 101 -12.06 7.68 2.46
N ALA A 102 -12.01 6.81 3.47
CA ALA A 102 -13.05 5.81 3.68
C ALA A 102 -14.42 6.46 3.91
N GLY A 103 -14.49 7.54 4.67
CA GLY A 103 -15.72 8.29 4.91
C GLY A 103 -16.33 8.83 3.62
N GLU A 104 -15.51 9.45 2.78
CA GLU A 104 -15.93 10.03 1.51
C GLU A 104 -16.42 9.00 0.49
N ILE A 105 -15.77 7.82 0.42
CA ILE A 105 -16.17 6.74 -0.49
C ILE A 105 -17.26 5.82 0.10
N GLY A 106 -17.80 6.15 1.28
CA GLY A 106 -18.85 5.37 1.95
C GLY A 106 -18.39 3.98 2.45
N ALA A 107 -17.09 3.83 2.72
CA ALA A 107 -16.48 2.60 3.19
C ALA A 107 -16.17 2.64 4.69
N ARG A 108 -15.83 1.46 5.24
CA ARG A 108 -15.28 1.34 6.59
C ARG A 108 -13.77 1.45 6.53
N ALA A 109 -13.18 2.32 7.34
CA ALA A 109 -11.74 2.31 7.58
C ALA A 109 -11.35 1.18 8.52
N TRP A 110 -10.22 0.55 8.25
CA TRP A 110 -9.60 -0.33 9.22
C TRP A 110 -8.99 0.50 10.33
N ALA A 111 -9.50 0.34 11.53
CA ALA A 111 -8.85 0.83 12.74
C ALA A 111 -7.99 -0.30 13.30
N SER A 112 -6.68 -0.19 13.14
CA SER A 112 -5.75 -1.08 13.84
C SER A 112 -6.01 -0.98 15.35
N PRO A 113 -6.10 -2.11 16.09
CA PRO A 113 -6.17 -2.07 17.56
C PRO A 113 -4.90 -1.47 18.19
N HIS A 114 -3.86 -1.23 17.38
CA HIS A 114 -2.61 -0.58 17.77
C HIS A 114 -2.48 0.86 17.20
N GLY A 115 -3.53 1.40 16.57
CA GLY A 115 -3.53 2.74 15.96
C GLY A 115 -2.60 2.83 14.73
N GLN A 116 -1.79 3.89 14.64
CA GLN A 116 -0.73 4.03 13.62
C GLN A 116 0.33 2.92 13.68
N ASN A 117 0.39 2.18 14.80
CA ASN A 117 1.40 1.15 15.00
C ASN A 117 0.91 -0.22 14.50
N GLN A 118 1.88 -1.04 14.11
CA GLN A 118 1.70 -2.48 13.91
C GLN A 118 1.90 -3.19 15.27
N PRO A 119 1.58 -4.49 15.39
CA PRO A 119 2.08 -5.28 16.50
C PRO A 119 3.58 -5.02 16.69
N PRO A 120 4.09 -4.85 17.93
CA PRO A 120 5.47 -4.41 18.17
C PRO A 120 6.54 -5.25 17.46
N HIS A 121 6.29 -6.55 17.26
CA HIS A 121 7.18 -7.45 16.54
C HIS A 121 7.28 -7.12 15.04
N THR A 122 6.16 -6.81 14.39
CA THR A 122 6.09 -6.44 12.97
C THR A 122 6.75 -5.09 12.73
N GLN A 123 6.49 -4.10 13.59
CA GLN A 123 7.13 -2.78 13.49
C GLN A 123 8.65 -2.89 13.66
N SER A 124 9.12 -3.73 14.58
CA SER A 124 10.56 -3.98 14.80
C SER A 124 11.22 -4.65 13.58
N GLN A 125 10.52 -5.58 12.91
CA GLN A 125 11.03 -6.23 11.69
C GLN A 125 11.09 -5.27 10.50
N LEU A 126 10.05 -4.45 10.32
CA LEU A 126 10.03 -3.41 9.29
C LEU A 126 11.13 -2.38 9.51
N ALA A 127 11.26 -1.88 10.75
CA ALA A 127 12.34 -0.98 11.11
C ALA A 127 13.70 -1.63 10.83
N ALA A 128 13.97 -2.83 11.35
CA ALA A 128 15.23 -3.54 11.10
C ALA A 128 15.54 -3.72 9.61
N SER A 129 14.53 -4.01 8.78
CA SER A 129 14.71 -4.11 7.33
C SER A 129 15.06 -2.79 6.64
N ALA A 130 14.71 -1.65 7.24
CA ALA A 130 14.98 -0.31 6.73
C ALA A 130 16.33 0.28 7.23
N ILE A 131 16.85 -0.15 8.38
CA ILE A 131 18.10 0.37 8.98
C ILE A 131 19.33 -0.52 8.71
N LEU A 132 19.15 -1.76 8.27
CA LEU A 132 20.29 -2.63 7.95
C LEU A 132 20.79 -2.31 6.54
N PRO A 133 22.12 -2.11 6.36
CA PRO A 133 22.69 -1.88 5.05
C PRO A 133 22.37 -3.06 4.14
N TRP A 134 21.93 -2.76 2.93
CA TRP A 134 21.76 -3.71 1.84
C TRP A 134 23.01 -4.58 1.72
N SER A 135 22.92 -5.83 2.18
CA SER A 135 23.95 -6.86 2.01
C SER A 135 23.78 -7.56 0.68
#